data_AF-A0AAN9AB87-F1
#
_entry.id   AF-A0AAN9AB87-F1
#
_cell.length_a   1.000
_cell.length_b   1.000
_cell.length_c   1.000
_cell.angle_alpha   90.00
_cell.angle_beta   90.00
_cell.angle_gamma   90.00
#
_symmetry.space_group_name_H-M   'P 1'
#
loop_
_entity.id
_entity.type
_entity.pdbx_description
1 polymer ?
#
loop_
_entity_poly.entity_id
_entity_poly.type
_entity_poly.pdbx_seq_one_letter_code
_entity_poly.pdbx_strand_id
1 'polypeptide(L)'
;MKSTPGTSHTLDTQKTVSKIKADKWLEWCAMLNQHTSLTELWQMLKKVSGKRSTKVPTHPKPKEEAVRFADTFSNRSSNQQLPPSTIRIQNDLRQQRWDTINHACNQKDDTDTPFTTQELKNTKHKGKDTAPGADGITYTMINNMGTSGEAAYLHLTNTTCI
;
A
#
# COMPACT_ATOMS: atom_id res chain seq x y z
N MET A 1 57.75 -8.93 -10.35
CA MET A 1 57.15 -9.64 -9.20
C MET A 1 56.37 -8.63 -8.37
N LYS A 2 55.04 -8.64 -8.42
CA LYS A 2 54.18 -7.84 -7.52
C LYS A 2 53.16 -8.82 -6.94
N SER A 3 53.32 -9.16 -5.66
CA SER A 3 52.39 -9.98 -4.89
C SER A 3 51.17 -9.13 -4.51
N THR A 4 49.98 -9.53 -4.97
CA THR A 4 48.69 -8.92 -4.61
C THR A 4 48.20 -9.48 -3.27
N PRO A 5 48.05 -8.66 -2.20
CA PRO A 5 47.69 -9.13 -0.85
C PRO A 5 46.16 -9.15 -0.58
N GLY A 6 45.32 -9.19 -1.62
CA GLY A 6 43.86 -9.01 -1.48
C GLY A 6 43.00 -10.29 -1.53
N THR A 7 43.55 -11.42 -1.99
CA THR A 7 42.75 -12.62 -2.31
C THR A 7 42.63 -13.62 -1.15
N SER A 8 43.57 -13.61 -0.19
CA SER A 8 43.56 -14.59 0.92
C SER A 8 42.43 -14.32 1.92
N HIS A 9 42.21 -13.06 2.28
CA HIS A 9 41.29 -12.67 3.37
C HIS A 9 39.80 -12.89 3.03
N THR A 10 39.43 -12.84 1.76
CA THR A 10 38.07 -13.08 1.25
C THR A 10 37.75 -14.58 1.16
N LEU A 11 38.74 -15.42 0.86
CA LEU A 11 38.59 -16.87 0.84
C LEU A 11 38.41 -17.44 2.25
N ASP A 12 39.14 -16.90 3.24
CA ASP A 12 39.04 -17.33 4.63
C ASP A 12 37.70 -16.95 5.27
N THR A 13 37.16 -15.78 4.93
CA THR A 13 35.81 -15.37 5.34
C THR A 13 34.72 -16.23 4.68
N GLN A 14 34.84 -16.59 3.40
CA GLN A 14 33.88 -17.48 2.74
C GLN A 14 33.88 -18.91 3.31
N LYS A 15 35.06 -19.45 3.63
CA LYS A 15 35.20 -20.73 4.31
C LYS A 15 34.57 -20.69 5.71
N THR A 16 34.81 -19.62 6.45
CA THR A 16 34.22 -19.39 7.78
C THR A 16 32.69 -19.32 7.72
N VAL A 17 32.14 -18.55 6.78
CA VAL A 17 30.68 -18.45 6.57
C VAL A 17 30.08 -19.80 6.19
N SER A 18 30.75 -20.57 5.34
CA SER A 18 30.29 -21.92 4.96
C SER A 18 30.27 -22.87 6.15
N LYS A 19 31.30 -22.84 7.01
CA LYS A 19 31.38 -23.63 8.23
C LYS A 19 30.25 -23.27 9.21
N ILE A 20 30.05 -21.97 9.47
CA ILE A 20 28.99 -21.48 10.37
C ILE A 20 27.60 -21.93 9.86
N LYS A 21 27.35 -21.87 8.54
CA LYS A 21 26.09 -22.33 7.95
C LYS A 21 25.87 -23.83 8.15
N ALA A 22 26.91 -24.65 7.97
CA ALA A 22 26.84 -26.09 8.16
C ALA A 22 26.57 -26.45 9.64
N ASP A 23 27.29 -25.81 10.57
CA ASP A 23 27.12 -26.03 12.01
C ASP A 23 25.70 -25.67 12.45
N LYS A 24 25.18 -24.51 12.00
CA LYS A 24 23.82 -24.07 12.31
C LYS A 24 22.74 -24.95 11.70
N TRP A 25 22.99 -25.53 10.53
CA TRP A 25 22.08 -26.50 9.91
C TRP A 25 22.00 -27.79 10.73
N LEU A 26 23.14 -28.34 11.15
CA LEU A 26 23.21 -29.54 11.97
C LEU A 26 22.56 -29.34 13.35
N GLU A 27 22.83 -28.20 13.99
CA GLU A 27 22.19 -27.80 15.25
C GLU A 27 20.67 -27.78 15.11
N TRP A 28 20.14 -27.19 14.03
CA TRP A 28 18.71 -27.17 13.78
C TRP A 28 18.13 -28.56 13.50
N CYS A 29 18.81 -29.39 12.70
CA CYS A 29 18.39 -30.77 12.45
C CYS A 29 18.29 -31.59 13.75
N ALA A 30 19.17 -31.35 14.72
CA ALA A 30 19.13 -31.99 16.03
C ALA A 30 17.95 -31.53 16.92
N MET A 31 17.42 -30.33 16.67
CA MET A 31 16.27 -29.78 17.41
C MET A 31 14.90 -30.23 16.85
N LEU A 32 14.88 -30.89 15.68
CA LEU A 32 13.65 -31.35 15.05
C LEU A 32 12.97 -32.44 15.89
N ASN A 33 11.69 -32.26 16.14
CA ASN A 33 10.87 -33.22 16.88
C ASN A 33 9.41 -33.19 16.38
N GLN A 34 8.57 -34.06 16.94
CA GLN A 34 7.15 -34.20 16.58
C GLN A 34 6.30 -32.93 16.79
N HIS A 35 6.80 -31.95 17.55
CA HIS A 35 6.14 -30.65 17.75
C HIS A 35 6.59 -29.58 16.76
N THR A 36 7.57 -29.87 15.89
CA THR A 36 7.98 -28.93 14.84
C THR A 36 6.91 -28.88 13.76
N SER A 37 6.31 -27.70 13.56
CA SER A 37 5.25 -27.55 12.57
C SER A 37 5.81 -27.67 11.14
N LEU A 38 4.96 -28.14 10.23
CA LEU A 38 5.27 -28.18 8.79
C LEU A 38 5.66 -26.79 8.25
N THR A 39 5.06 -25.73 8.79
CA THR A 39 5.36 -24.34 8.44
C THR A 39 6.79 -23.96 8.82
N GLU A 40 7.24 -24.29 10.02
CA GLU A 40 8.60 -24.01 10.50
C GLU A 40 9.64 -24.78 9.70
N LEU A 41 9.38 -26.05 9.40
CA LEU A 41 10.21 -26.88 8.51
C LEU A 41 10.40 -26.21 7.14
N TRP A 42 9.29 -25.80 6.50
CA TRP A 42 9.34 -25.13 5.20
C TRP A 42 10.05 -23.79 5.23
N GLN A 43 9.89 -23.00 6.30
CA GLN A 43 10.58 -21.72 6.44
C GLN A 43 12.10 -21.90 6.56
N MET A 44 12.55 -22.89 7.32
CA MET A 44 13.98 -23.19 7.47
C MET A 44 14.60 -23.78 6.21
N LEU A 45 13.89 -24.67 5.52
CA LEU A 45 14.33 -25.20 4.22
C LEU A 45 14.51 -24.09 3.18
N LYS A 46 13.59 -23.11 3.15
CA LYS A 46 13.72 -21.92 2.28
C LYS A 46 14.94 -21.08 2.63
N LYS A 47 15.24 -20.87 3.91
CA LYS A 47 16.43 -20.12 4.36
C LYS A 47 17.73 -20.82 3.94
N VAL A 48 17.81 -22.14 4.11
CA VAL A 48 19.02 -22.94 3.85
C VAL A 48 19.28 -23.11 2.35
N SER A 49 18.21 -23.25 1.55
CA SER A 49 18.28 -23.21 0.07
C SER A 49 18.66 -21.82 -0.49
N GLY A 50 18.87 -20.82 0.38
CA GLY A 50 19.32 -19.50 -0.03
C GLY A 50 18.21 -18.63 -0.64
N LYS A 51 16.93 -19.03 -0.52
CA LYS A 51 15.82 -18.14 -0.89
C LYS A 51 15.86 -16.94 0.04
N ARG A 52 16.26 -15.78 -0.50
CA ARG A 52 16.30 -14.52 0.22
C ARG A 52 14.88 -14.18 0.69
N SER A 53 14.79 -13.66 1.91
CA SER A 53 13.56 -13.00 2.36
C SER A 53 13.21 -11.91 1.36
N THR A 54 11.97 -11.93 0.85
CA THR A 54 11.45 -10.88 -0.04
C THR A 54 11.19 -9.57 0.71
N LYS A 55 11.31 -9.57 2.04
CA LYS A 55 11.19 -8.36 2.84
C LYS A 55 12.40 -7.46 2.56
N VAL A 56 12.20 -6.51 1.65
CA VAL A 56 13.11 -5.39 1.42
C VAL A 56 13.28 -4.67 2.77
N PRO A 57 14.51 -4.34 3.19
CA PRO A 57 14.73 -3.55 4.39
C PRO A 57 13.91 -2.27 4.32
N THR A 58 13.15 -1.99 5.38
CA THR A 58 12.43 -0.72 5.51
C THR A 58 13.44 0.42 5.40
N HIS A 59 13.18 1.38 4.52
CA HIS A 59 14.01 2.59 4.38
C HIS A 59 14.26 3.19 5.78
N PRO A 60 15.48 3.64 6.12
CA PRO A 60 15.81 4.14 7.45
C PRO A 60 14.88 5.30 7.90
N LYS A 61 14.31 6.01 6.94
CA LYS A 61 13.34 7.09 7.16
C LYS A 61 12.18 7.02 6.17
N PRO A 62 11.19 6.14 6.39
CA PRO A 62 10.18 5.85 5.37
C PRO A 62 9.23 7.03 5.15
N LYS A 63 8.92 7.80 6.21
CA LYS A 63 8.05 8.98 6.12
C LYS A 63 8.67 10.11 5.30
N GLU A 64 9.93 10.46 5.58
CA GLU A 64 10.63 11.52 4.83
C GLU A 64 10.72 11.18 3.34
N GLU A 65 11.00 9.92 3.02
CA GLU A 65 11.09 9.45 1.64
C GLU A 65 9.74 9.48 0.92
N ALA A 66 8.66 9.09 1.61
CA ALA A 66 7.30 9.17 1.07
C ALA A 66 6.89 10.61 0.77
N VAL A 67 7.19 11.55 1.67
CA VAL A 67 6.96 12.98 1.44
C VAL A 67 7.76 13.47 0.24
N ARG A 68 9.06 13.14 0.17
CA ARG A 68 9.91 13.50 -0.98
C ARG A 68 9.33 12.99 -2.30
N PHE A 69 8.81 11.76 -2.34
CA PHE A 69 8.15 11.21 -3.52
C PHE A 69 6.86 11.95 -3.87
N ALA A 70 6.02 12.27 -2.89
CA ALA A 70 4.80 13.06 -3.10
C ALA A 70 5.12 14.44 -3.67
N ASP A 71 6.13 15.13 -3.11
CA ASP A 71 6.57 16.45 -3.58
C ASP A 71 7.13 16.37 -5.00
N THR A 72 7.96 15.37 -5.29
CA THR A 72 8.51 15.15 -6.63
C THR A 72 7.41 14.89 -7.64
N PHE A 73 6.42 14.06 -7.30
CA PHE A 73 5.27 13.77 -8.15
C PHE A 73 4.42 15.02 -8.38
N SER A 74 4.12 15.78 -7.33
CA SER A 74 3.36 17.03 -7.40
C SER A 74 4.05 18.06 -8.31
N ASN A 75 5.35 18.26 -8.13
CA ASN A 75 6.15 19.17 -8.96
C ASN A 75 6.14 18.76 -10.43
N ARG A 76 6.34 17.47 -10.74
CA ARG A 76 6.34 16.96 -12.11
C ARG A 76 4.96 16.98 -12.77
N SER A 77 3.90 16.88 -11.97
CA SER A 77 2.52 16.90 -12.43
C SER A 77 1.93 18.31 -12.45
N SER A 78 2.69 19.33 -12.02
CA SER A 78 2.26 20.72 -12.05
C SER A 78 2.01 21.17 -13.48
N ASN A 79 0.93 21.91 -13.69
CA ASN A 79 0.60 22.55 -14.97
C ASN A 79 1.71 23.50 -15.45
N GLN A 80 2.59 23.96 -14.56
CA GLN A 80 3.74 24.81 -14.89
C GLN A 80 4.83 24.06 -15.66
N GLN A 81 4.87 22.73 -15.58
CA GLN A 81 5.82 21.89 -16.32
C GLN A 81 5.29 21.53 -17.73
N LEU A 82 4.09 21.97 -18.09
CA LEU A 82 3.52 21.70 -19.41
C LEU A 82 4.18 22.57 -20.49
N PRO A 83 4.34 22.06 -21.72
CA PRO A 83 4.82 22.87 -22.84
C PRO A 83 3.94 24.10 -23.10
N PRO A 84 4.51 25.23 -23.55
CA PRO A 84 3.73 26.46 -23.80
C PRO A 84 2.56 26.28 -24.77
N SER A 85 2.69 25.40 -25.78
CA SER A 85 1.62 25.08 -26.73
C SER A 85 0.43 24.42 -26.04
N THR A 86 0.68 23.46 -25.13
CA THR A 86 -0.35 22.80 -24.33
C THR A 86 -1.05 23.79 -23.40
N ILE A 87 -0.30 24.66 -22.73
CA ILE A 87 -0.88 25.68 -21.84
C ILE A 87 -1.83 26.62 -22.61
N ARG A 88 -1.45 27.06 -23.81
CA ARG A 88 -2.30 27.89 -24.67
C ARG A 88 -3.63 27.20 -24.99
N ILE A 89 -3.57 25.96 -25.49
CA ILE A 89 -4.77 25.18 -25.80
C ILE A 89 -5.66 24.99 -24.55
N GLN A 90 -5.06 24.71 -23.39
CA GLN A 90 -5.79 24.57 -22.13
C GLN A 90 -6.52 25.86 -21.73
N ASN A 91 -5.89 27.02 -21.96
CA ASN A 91 -6.51 28.32 -21.70
C ASN A 91 -7.63 28.63 -22.69
N ASP A 92 -7.41 28.36 -23.98
CA ASP A 92 -8.40 28.60 -25.03
C ASP A 92 -9.67 27.75 -24.80
N LEU A 93 -9.51 26.51 -24.34
CA LEU A 93 -10.62 25.60 -24.03
C LEU A 93 -11.27 25.83 -22.66
N ARG A 94 -10.71 26.72 -21.82
CA ARG A 94 -11.14 26.87 -20.42
C ARG A 94 -12.61 27.23 -20.31
N GLN A 95 -13.06 28.22 -21.09
CA GLN A 95 -14.44 28.70 -21.03
C GLN A 95 -15.41 27.63 -21.52
N GLN A 96 -15.13 27.00 -22.67
CA GLN A 96 -15.97 25.95 -23.22
C GLN A 96 -16.14 24.78 -22.24
N ARG A 97 -15.05 24.37 -21.57
CA ARG A 97 -15.11 23.32 -20.55
C ARG A 97 -15.91 23.74 -19.33
N TRP A 98 -15.74 24.99 -18.88
CA TRP A 98 -16.53 25.53 -17.78
C TRP A 98 -18.03 25.52 -18.13
N ASP A 99 -18.39 25.95 -19.33
CA ASP A 99 -19.77 25.93 -19.81
C ASP A 99 -20.31 24.49 -19.89
N THR A 100 -19.48 23.53 -20.34
CA THR A 100 -19.84 22.10 -20.38
C THR A 100 -20.09 21.55 -18.98
N ILE A 101 -19.22 21.86 -18.02
CA ILE A 101 -19.37 21.41 -16.62
C ILE A 101 -20.63 22.03 -16.02
N ASN A 102 -20.84 23.34 -16.16
CA ASN A 102 -22.04 23.99 -15.65
C ASN A 102 -23.30 23.44 -16.29
N HIS A 103 -23.27 23.15 -17.59
CA HIS A 103 -24.40 22.52 -18.25
C HIS A 103 -24.70 21.16 -17.62
N ALA A 104 -23.69 20.29 -17.47
CA ALA A 104 -23.84 18.98 -16.86
C ALA A 104 -24.37 19.06 -15.41
N CYS A 105 -23.85 19.97 -14.58
CA CYS A 105 -24.32 20.16 -13.20
C CYS A 105 -25.77 20.65 -13.10
N ASN A 106 -26.30 21.29 -14.15
CA ASN A 106 -27.70 21.73 -14.19
C ASN A 106 -28.61 20.74 -14.90
N GLN A 107 -28.06 19.72 -15.56
CA GLN A 107 -28.84 18.63 -16.12
C GLN A 107 -29.25 17.69 -15.00
N LYS A 108 -30.52 17.31 -15.00
CA LYS A 108 -31.03 16.31 -14.08
C LYS A 108 -30.60 14.93 -14.58
N ASP A 109 -29.86 14.19 -13.77
CA ASP A 109 -29.55 12.77 -14.00
C ASP A 109 -30.43 11.88 -13.12
N ASP A 110 -30.72 10.67 -13.59
CA ASP A 110 -31.41 9.65 -12.81
C ASP A 110 -30.53 9.11 -11.68
N THR A 111 -29.20 9.25 -11.79
CA THR A 111 -28.25 8.89 -10.72
C THR A 111 -28.15 9.94 -9.62
N ASP A 112 -28.62 11.17 -9.84
CA ASP A 112 -28.59 12.27 -8.87
C ASP A 112 -29.76 12.18 -7.88
N THR A 113 -29.88 11.02 -7.24
CA THR A 113 -30.90 10.76 -6.22
C THR A 113 -30.23 10.35 -4.91
N PRO A 114 -30.84 10.71 -3.75
CA PRO A 114 -30.32 10.28 -2.46
C PRO A 114 -30.20 8.76 -2.36
N PHE A 115 -29.07 8.29 -1.84
CA PHE A 115 -28.87 6.88 -1.54
C PHE A 115 -29.97 6.35 -0.62
N THR A 116 -30.38 5.13 -0.89
CA THR A 116 -31.38 4.40 -0.13
C THR A 116 -30.76 3.60 1.01
N THR A 117 -31.57 3.28 2.02
CA THR A 117 -31.18 2.37 3.10
C THR A 117 -30.76 1.00 2.57
N GLN A 118 -31.33 0.55 1.45
CA GLN A 118 -30.99 -0.75 0.86
C GLN A 118 -29.59 -0.73 0.24
N GLU A 119 -29.24 0.34 -0.47
CA GLU A 119 -27.89 0.53 -1.02
C GLU A 119 -26.84 0.61 0.10
N LEU A 120 -27.15 1.33 1.18
CA LEU A 120 -26.28 1.36 2.35
C LEU A 120 -26.06 -0.05 2.93
N LYS A 121 -27.12 -0.85 3.06
CA LYS A 121 -27.00 -2.24 3.56
C LYS A 121 -26.19 -3.13 2.62
N ASN A 122 -26.33 -2.93 1.31
CA ASN A 122 -25.61 -3.71 0.30
C ASN A 122 -24.11 -3.39 0.26
N THR A 123 -23.72 -2.17 0.65
CA THR A 123 -22.33 -1.68 0.61
C THR A 123 -21.52 -2.01 1.86
N LYS A 124 -22.17 -2.46 2.95
CA LYS A 124 -21.48 -2.87 4.19
C LYS A 124 -20.42 -3.95 3.93
N HIS A 125 -19.19 -3.68 4.37
CA HIS A 125 -18.05 -4.57 4.16
C HIS A 125 -18.23 -5.90 4.90
N LYS A 126 -18.12 -7.03 4.20
CA LYS A 126 -18.37 -8.36 4.78
C LYS A 126 -17.13 -9.07 5.32
N GLY A 127 -15.95 -8.48 5.15
CA GLY A 127 -14.67 -9.07 5.58
C GLY A 127 -14.16 -8.52 6.92
N LYS A 128 -12.90 -8.84 7.21
CA LYS A 128 -12.18 -8.33 8.40
C LYS A 128 -11.92 -6.83 8.30
N ASP A 129 -11.74 -6.18 9.44
CA ASP A 129 -11.29 -4.79 9.48
C ASP A 129 -9.97 -4.62 8.73
N THR A 130 -9.94 -3.61 7.87
CA THR A 130 -8.69 -3.02 7.39
C THR A 130 -8.22 -1.97 8.38
N ALA A 131 -7.02 -1.44 8.18
CA ALA A 131 -6.58 -0.28 8.95
C ALA A 131 -7.62 0.86 8.83
N PRO A 132 -8.06 1.45 9.96
CA PRO A 132 -9.04 2.53 9.92
C PRO A 132 -8.45 3.80 9.30
N GLY A 133 -9.34 4.70 8.85
CA GLY A 133 -8.97 6.01 8.32
C GLY A 133 -8.47 6.97 9.40
N ALA A 134 -8.31 8.24 9.03
CA ALA A 134 -7.88 9.29 9.97
C ALA A 134 -8.91 9.55 11.09
N ASP A 135 -10.17 9.14 10.87
CA ASP A 135 -11.27 9.20 11.83
C ASP A 135 -11.25 8.05 12.86
N GLY A 136 -10.40 7.03 12.66
CA GLY A 136 -10.32 5.86 13.52
C GLY A 136 -11.53 4.92 13.43
N ILE A 137 -12.44 5.10 12.46
CA ILE A 137 -13.66 4.29 12.34
C ILE A 137 -13.34 3.00 11.59
N THR A 138 -13.70 1.86 12.19
CA THR A 138 -13.50 0.52 11.59
C THR A 138 -14.74 0.02 10.86
N TYR A 139 -14.59 -0.96 9.97
CA TYR A 139 -15.74 -1.60 9.32
C TYR A 139 -16.63 -2.32 10.32
N THR A 140 -16.07 -2.92 11.36
CA THR A 140 -16.82 -3.57 12.44
C THR A 140 -17.75 -2.57 13.15
N MET A 141 -17.30 -1.34 13.40
CA MET A 141 -18.15 -0.29 13.98
C MET A 141 -19.31 0.07 13.04
N ILE A 142 -19.04 0.20 11.75
CA ILE A 142 -20.07 0.51 10.74
C ILE A 142 -21.07 -0.65 10.58
N ASN A 143 -20.59 -1.88 10.65
CA ASN A 143 -21.43 -3.07 10.49
C ASN A 143 -22.36 -3.28 11.68
N ASN A 144 -21.90 -2.96 12.90
CA ASN A 144 -22.64 -3.20 14.14
C ASN A 144 -23.38 -1.96 14.67
N MET A 145 -23.48 -0.88 13.88
CA MET A 145 -24.31 0.26 14.25
C MET A 145 -25.79 -0.13 14.32
N GLY A 146 -26.51 0.34 15.34
CA GLY A 146 -27.95 0.13 15.45
C GLY A 146 -28.74 0.93 14.41
N THR A 147 -30.06 0.74 14.36
CA THR A 147 -30.95 1.41 13.38
C THR A 147 -30.84 2.94 13.39
N SER A 148 -30.72 3.55 14.58
CA SER A 148 -30.49 4.99 14.71
C SER A 148 -29.15 5.43 14.13
N GLY A 149 -28.11 4.61 14.28
CA GLY A 149 -26.79 4.86 13.68
C GLY A 149 -26.79 4.71 12.17
N GLU A 150 -27.50 3.71 11.63
CA GLU A 150 -27.69 3.54 10.18
C GLU A 150 -28.40 4.74 9.56
N ALA A 151 -29.45 5.25 10.22
CA ALA A 151 -30.18 6.42 9.75
C ALA A 151 -29.31 7.69 9.75
N ALA A 152 -28.52 7.90 10.81
CA ALA A 152 -27.59 9.02 10.89
C ALA A 152 -26.48 8.92 9.84
N TYR A 153 -25.95 7.71 9.60
CA TYR A 153 -24.94 7.46 8.59
C TYR A 153 -25.48 7.71 7.17
N LEU A 154 -26.69 7.22 6.87
CA LEU A 154 -27.35 7.48 5.58
C LEU A 154 -27.62 8.97 5.35
N HIS A 155 -28.08 9.67 6.39
CA HIS A 155 -28.29 11.10 6.33
C HIS A 155 -26.98 11.84 6.04
N LEU A 156 -25.90 11.49 6.74
CA LEU A 156 -24.58 12.07 6.50
C LEU A 156 -24.16 11.87 5.04
N THR A 157 -24.20 10.64 4.53
CA THR A 157 -23.79 10.34 3.15
C THR A 157 -24.58 11.12 2.11
N ASN A 158 -25.90 11.28 2.30
CA ASN A 158 -26.75 12.02 1.35
C ASN A 158 -26.58 13.55 1.45
N THR A 159 -25.96 14.06 2.51
CA THR A 159 -25.75 15.52 2.68
C THR A 159 -24.35 15.94 2.26
N THR A 160 -23.35 15.06 2.39
CA THR A 160 -21.94 15.40 2.10
C THR A 160 -21.45 14.93 0.74
N CYS A 161 -22.09 13.91 0.14
CA CYS A 161 -21.63 13.28 -1.10
C CYS A 161 -22.47 13.63 -2.33
N ILE A 162 -23.56 14.39 -2.15
CA ILE A 162 -24.41 14.95 -3.20
C ILE A 162 -24.26 16.46 -3.13
#